data_AF-A0A7V0QYL8-F1
#
_entry.id   AF-A0A7V0QYL8-F1
#
_cell.length_a   1.000
_cell.length_b   1.000
_cell.length_c   1.000
_cell.angle_alpha   90.00
_cell.angle_beta   90.00
_cell.angle_gamma   90.00
#
_symmetry.space_group_name_H-M   'P 1'
#
loop_
_entity.id
_entity.type
_entity.pdbx_description
1 polymer ?
#
loop_
_entity_poly.entity_id
_entity_poly.type
_entity_poly.pdbx_seq_one_letter_code
_entity_poly.pdbx_strand_id
1 'polypeptide(L)'
;YHMNEGHSAFLGLERTRMIMEKDGLSFREAIEVCRAGTIFTTHTPVPAGIDVFPVELMRKYFFDYVKSLQITWDEFHSLGTEKFSDRDKGFSMAFLAFHLSDRYNGVSKLHGKVSRNLFSSIWPGLPEEEVPITSITNGVHHKSWISHDMESLYHRYLGVRWLSNPEDQKIWEEVERIPNEELWRTHEIRRERLVAFARRRLRRQLAQRGAPETEAKRADEVLNPDILTIGFARRFASYKRADLILRHPERLAELMNNDSMPVQIIFSGKAHPRDIPGKELIRELIHLAEREEFRKRIVFLEDYDMNIARYLVQGVDIWLNTPRRLYEASGTSGMKAAANGALNMSILDGWWDEAFKPGIGWAIGKGEEYKDIDYQYDVEANAIYDLLGKDIIPLFYSRGSDNLPRGWIRYMKDSIKSICPVFNSHRMVFEYTERFYMDAGKRVHMMSDNGFEVAKSIAVFRERLAADWDKIKVENVDSSVGVRILTGENIGINVKVFLGDIVPEDIDVQVYEGSIDSEGEIVEGKASSLNNHRVISDGRYEYSGSFVCSSSGLQGFTVRIMPKNKNLDNSYIPGLIKWA
;
A
#
# COMPACT_ATOMS: atom_id res chain seq x y z
N TYR A 1 8.39 -4.01 18.27
CA TYR A 1 7.35 -4.98 17.88
C TYR A 1 6.65 -4.47 16.63
N HIS A 2 6.17 -5.36 15.76
CA HIS A 2 5.55 -4.97 14.50
C HIS A 2 4.21 -5.70 14.32
N MET A 3 3.13 -4.92 14.28
CA MET A 3 1.79 -5.37 13.90
C MET A 3 1.62 -5.31 12.39
N ASN A 4 1.43 -6.47 11.78
CA ASN A 4 1.11 -6.59 10.37
C ASN A 4 -0.42 -6.71 10.26
N GLU A 5 -1.09 -5.62 9.88
CA GLU A 5 -2.55 -5.51 9.81
C GLU A 5 -3.28 -5.67 11.17
N GLY A 6 -4.53 -5.22 11.22
CA GLY A 6 -5.34 -5.13 12.45
C GLY A 6 -5.49 -6.45 13.22
N HIS A 7 -5.46 -7.61 12.55
CA HIS A 7 -5.57 -8.91 13.22
C HIS A 7 -4.51 -9.17 14.31
N SER A 8 -3.40 -8.42 14.29
CA SER A 8 -2.33 -8.49 15.29
C SER A 8 -2.45 -7.46 16.43
N ALA A 9 -3.49 -6.62 16.46
CA ALA A 9 -3.59 -5.47 17.37
C ALA A 9 -3.63 -5.85 18.87
N PHE A 10 -4.16 -7.03 19.22
CA PHE A 10 -4.16 -7.51 20.61
C PHE A 10 -2.75 -7.68 21.20
N LEU A 11 -1.72 -7.77 20.36
CA LEU A 11 -0.31 -7.71 20.80
C LEU A 11 -0.04 -6.47 21.65
N GLY A 12 -0.58 -5.32 21.29
CA GLY A 12 -0.34 -4.07 22.01
C GLY A 12 -1.03 -4.05 23.36
N LEU A 13 -2.26 -4.57 23.44
CA LEU A 13 -3.02 -4.69 24.69
C LEU A 13 -2.30 -5.57 25.70
N GLU A 14 -1.87 -6.76 25.26
CA GLU A 14 -1.20 -7.71 26.14
C GLU A 14 0.16 -7.18 26.59
N ARG A 15 0.89 -6.50 25.70
CA ARG A 15 2.14 -5.83 26.08
C ARG A 15 1.92 -4.73 27.11
N THR A 16 0.87 -3.92 26.96
CA THR A 16 0.51 -2.91 27.96
C THR A 16 0.21 -3.58 29.30
N ARG A 17 -0.60 -4.64 29.33
CA ARG A 17 -0.89 -5.41 30.56
C ARG A 17 0.39 -5.95 31.21
N MET A 18 1.29 -6.54 30.44
CA MET A 18 2.56 -7.09 30.94
C MET A 18 3.46 -6.01 31.55
N ILE A 19 3.50 -4.81 30.96
CA ILE A 19 4.26 -3.66 31.51
C ILE A 19 3.62 -3.21 32.83
N MET A 20 2.28 -3.12 32.90
CA MET A 20 1.58 -2.77 34.14
C MET A 20 1.91 -3.75 35.27
N GLU A 21 1.83 -5.06 35.00
CA GLU A 21 2.07 -6.10 36.02
C GLU A 21 3.53 -6.15 36.48
N LYS A 22 4.46 -5.99 35.55
CA LYS A 22 5.89 -6.09 35.84
C LYS A 22 6.42 -4.85 36.57
N ASP A 23 6.00 -3.67 36.10
CA ASP A 23 6.63 -2.39 36.46
C ASP A 23 5.73 -1.51 37.35
N GLY A 24 4.50 -1.96 37.66
CA GLY A 24 3.58 -1.28 38.57
C GLY A 24 3.00 0.02 38.00
N LEU A 25 2.97 0.17 36.68
CA LEU A 25 2.42 1.34 35.99
C LEU A 25 0.90 1.24 35.86
N SER A 26 0.23 2.39 35.84
CA SER A 26 -1.16 2.48 35.40
C SER A 26 -1.27 2.23 33.89
N PHE A 27 -2.48 1.93 33.40
CA PHE A 27 -2.71 1.72 31.96
C PHE A 27 -2.24 2.90 31.10
N ARG A 28 -2.54 4.13 31.55
CA ARG A 28 -2.19 5.37 30.82
C ARG A 28 -0.69 5.62 30.75
N GLU A 29 0.08 5.15 31.72
CA GLU A 29 1.55 5.22 31.70
C GLU A 29 2.14 4.07 30.87
N ALA A 30 1.65 2.84 31.07
CA ALA A 30 2.14 1.66 30.39
C ALA A 30 1.89 1.69 28.88
N ILE A 31 0.76 2.25 28.44
CA ILE A 31 0.43 2.38 27.02
C ILE A 31 1.43 3.28 26.29
N GLU A 32 1.95 4.34 26.92
CA GLU A 32 2.94 5.23 26.30
C GLU A 32 4.26 4.49 26.03
N VAL A 33 4.69 3.62 26.95
CA VAL A 33 5.85 2.72 26.75
C VAL A 33 5.56 1.70 25.64
N CYS A 34 4.35 1.12 25.64
CA CYS A 34 3.95 0.14 24.64
C CYS A 34 3.98 0.73 23.23
N ARG A 35 3.32 1.89 23.03
CA ARG A 35 3.22 2.60 21.76
C ARG A 35 4.58 2.99 21.19
N ALA A 36 5.48 3.51 22.03
CA ALA A 36 6.83 3.90 21.65
C ALA A 36 7.59 2.78 20.92
N GLY A 37 7.35 1.53 21.30
CA GLY A 37 7.99 0.33 20.73
C GLY A 37 7.17 -0.43 19.69
N THR A 38 6.03 0.11 19.24
CA THR A 38 5.10 -0.58 18.35
C THR A 38 4.98 0.14 17.00
N ILE A 39 5.15 -0.64 15.94
CA ILE A 39 4.96 -0.24 14.56
C ILE A 39 3.69 -0.94 14.05
N PHE A 40 2.85 -0.21 13.33
CA PHE A 40 1.68 -0.77 12.64
C PHE A 40 1.77 -0.55 11.12
N THR A 41 1.77 -1.65 10.36
CA THR A 41 1.63 -1.61 8.90
C THR A 41 0.20 -2.01 8.52
N THR A 42 -0.49 -1.15 7.77
CA THR A 42 -1.77 -1.50 7.13
C THR A 42 -1.53 -2.05 5.71
N HIS A 43 -2.27 -3.09 5.35
CA HIS A 43 -2.24 -3.71 4.02
C HIS A 43 -3.59 -3.61 3.28
N THR A 44 -4.56 -2.93 3.89
CA THR A 44 -5.93 -2.88 3.44
C THR A 44 -6.25 -1.51 2.83
N PRO A 45 -6.56 -1.45 1.53
CA PRO A 45 -6.86 -0.18 0.84
C PRO A 45 -8.34 0.23 0.94
N VAL A 46 -9.21 -0.60 1.55
CA VAL A 46 -10.66 -0.39 1.58
C VAL A 46 -11.30 -0.70 2.93
N PRO A 47 -12.33 0.06 3.36
CA PRO A 47 -12.98 -0.17 4.65
C PRO A 47 -13.48 -1.61 4.85
N ALA A 48 -14.02 -2.23 3.79
CA ALA A 48 -14.58 -3.59 3.84
C ALA A 48 -13.55 -4.69 4.13
N GLY A 49 -12.25 -4.39 4.02
CA GLY A 49 -11.18 -5.32 4.38
C GLY A 49 -10.70 -5.20 5.83
N ILE A 50 -11.19 -4.21 6.58
CA ILE A 50 -10.80 -3.97 7.96
C ILE A 50 -11.59 -4.91 8.88
N ASP A 51 -10.89 -5.59 9.78
CA ASP A 51 -11.52 -6.45 10.79
C ASP A 51 -12.31 -5.61 11.81
N VAL A 52 -13.64 -5.74 11.78
CA VAL A 52 -14.56 -5.11 12.74
C VAL A 52 -15.39 -6.18 13.43
N PHE A 53 -15.33 -6.24 14.75
CA PHE A 53 -16.06 -7.19 15.57
C PHE A 53 -17.31 -6.55 16.19
N PRO A 54 -18.45 -7.26 16.27
CA PRO A 54 -19.60 -6.78 17.04
C PRO A 54 -19.23 -6.53 18.50
N VAL A 55 -19.73 -5.43 19.07
CA VAL A 55 -19.41 -5.03 20.46
C VAL A 55 -19.76 -6.11 21.47
N GLU A 56 -20.89 -6.78 21.29
CA GLU A 56 -21.30 -7.86 22.20
C GLU A 56 -20.35 -9.06 22.17
N LEU A 57 -19.72 -9.31 21.03
CA LEU A 57 -18.69 -10.34 20.91
C LEU A 57 -17.45 -9.92 21.68
N MET A 58 -17.01 -8.67 21.50
CA MET A 58 -15.88 -8.13 22.27
C MET A 58 -16.17 -8.16 23.76
N ARG A 59 -17.36 -7.73 24.18
CA ARG A 59 -17.76 -7.71 25.59
C ARG A 59 -17.75 -9.11 26.19
N LYS A 60 -18.30 -10.09 25.48
CA LYS A 60 -18.31 -11.48 25.94
C LYS A 60 -16.92 -12.02 26.27
N TYR A 61 -15.90 -11.69 25.47
CA TYR A 61 -14.55 -12.24 25.65
C TYR A 61 -13.59 -11.34 26.45
N PHE A 62 -13.76 -10.03 26.38
CA PHE A 62 -12.82 -9.07 26.96
C PHE A 62 -13.30 -8.42 28.26
N PHE A 63 -14.56 -8.58 28.68
CA PHE A 63 -15.07 -7.88 29.87
C PHE A 63 -14.24 -8.15 31.13
N ASP A 64 -13.83 -9.39 31.38
CA ASP A 64 -12.96 -9.72 32.51
C ASP A 64 -11.50 -9.35 32.26
N TYR A 65 -11.02 -9.47 31.02
CA TYR A 65 -9.67 -9.03 30.64
C TYR A 65 -9.47 -7.53 30.87
N VAL A 66 -10.47 -6.70 30.55
CA VAL A 66 -10.44 -5.24 30.74
C VAL A 66 -10.22 -4.86 32.21
N LYS A 67 -10.71 -5.67 33.17
CA LYS A 67 -10.44 -5.44 34.59
C LYS A 67 -8.95 -5.56 34.92
N SER A 68 -8.21 -6.44 34.25
CA SER A 68 -6.76 -6.57 34.41
C SER A 68 -5.98 -5.36 33.88
N LEU A 69 -6.58 -4.63 32.93
CA LEU A 69 -6.05 -3.35 32.44
C LEU A 69 -6.44 -2.16 33.36
N GLN A 70 -7.22 -2.38 34.42
CA GLN A 70 -7.65 -1.33 35.35
C GLN A 70 -8.32 -0.11 34.67
N ILE A 71 -8.99 -0.33 33.54
CA ILE A 71 -9.78 0.69 32.83
C ILE A 71 -11.24 0.28 32.75
N THR A 72 -12.09 1.25 32.43
CA THR A 72 -13.52 1.00 32.18
C THR A 72 -13.73 0.29 30.83
N TRP A 73 -14.90 -0.36 30.68
CA TRP A 73 -15.31 -0.91 29.40
C TRP A 73 -15.38 0.17 28.31
N ASP A 74 -15.83 1.37 28.66
CA ASP A 74 -15.95 2.48 27.72
C ASP A 74 -14.58 2.99 27.26
N GLU A 75 -13.60 3.09 28.16
CA GLU A 75 -12.20 3.40 27.79
C GLU A 75 -11.63 2.31 26.87
N PHE A 76 -11.82 1.03 27.20
CA PHE A 76 -11.38 -0.07 26.33
C PHE A 76 -12.04 -0.01 24.95
N HIS A 77 -13.36 0.17 24.92
CA HIS A 77 -14.14 0.24 23.69
C HIS A 77 -13.68 1.40 22.80
N SER A 78 -13.35 2.55 23.42
CA SER A 78 -12.87 3.72 22.69
C SER A 78 -11.60 3.47 21.86
N LEU A 79 -10.74 2.53 22.29
CA LEU A 79 -9.53 2.16 21.56
C LEU A 79 -9.83 1.50 20.21
N GLY A 80 -11.01 0.91 20.02
CA GLY A 80 -11.42 0.26 18.78
C GLY A 80 -12.42 1.06 17.95
N THR A 81 -12.71 2.31 18.30
CA THR A 81 -13.75 3.11 17.62
C THR A 81 -13.19 4.35 16.96
N GLU A 82 -13.82 4.75 15.86
CA GLU A 82 -13.52 6.00 15.15
C GLU A 82 -13.93 7.25 15.96
N LYS A 83 -15.10 7.20 16.60
CA LYS A 83 -15.60 8.25 17.50
C LYS A 83 -16.25 7.61 18.73
N PHE A 84 -16.19 8.31 19.85
CA PHE A 84 -16.88 7.88 21.07
C PHE A 84 -18.41 7.74 20.88
N SER A 85 -18.99 8.45 19.92
CA SER A 85 -20.41 8.39 19.55
C SER A 85 -20.79 7.18 18.69
N ASP A 86 -19.82 6.45 18.14
CA ASP A 86 -20.03 5.34 17.19
C ASP A 86 -20.07 3.97 17.87
N ARG A 87 -20.54 3.91 19.12
CA ARG A 87 -20.52 2.69 19.95
C ARG A 87 -21.22 1.49 19.31
N ASP A 88 -22.19 1.72 18.44
CA ASP A 88 -22.97 0.66 17.81
C ASP A 88 -22.36 0.14 16.49
N LYS A 89 -21.31 0.79 15.96
CA LYS A 89 -20.69 0.44 14.67
C LYS A 89 -19.69 -0.73 14.75
N GLY A 90 -19.44 -1.24 15.96
CA GLY A 90 -18.50 -2.33 16.21
C GLY A 90 -17.11 -1.86 16.64
N PHE A 91 -16.24 -2.82 16.92
CA PHE A 91 -14.89 -2.65 17.40
C PHE A 91 -13.90 -2.96 16.28
N SER A 92 -13.24 -1.93 15.77
CA SER A 92 -12.27 -2.04 14.68
C SER A 92 -10.87 -2.33 15.19
N MET A 93 -10.29 -3.40 14.66
CA MET A 93 -8.93 -3.81 14.98
C MET A 93 -7.87 -2.88 14.40
N ALA A 94 -8.16 -2.19 13.30
CA ALA A 94 -7.24 -1.20 12.73
C ALA A 94 -7.12 0.02 13.65
N PHE A 95 -8.24 0.57 14.13
CA PHE A 95 -8.24 1.66 15.11
C PHE A 95 -7.51 1.24 16.39
N LEU A 96 -7.75 0.02 16.88
CA LEU A 96 -7.00 -0.52 18.01
C LEU A 96 -5.49 -0.51 17.76
N ALA A 97 -5.03 -0.97 16.59
CA ALA A 97 -3.62 -0.98 16.25
C ALA A 97 -3.01 0.43 16.18
N PHE A 98 -3.74 1.40 15.63
CA PHE A 98 -3.34 2.81 15.60
C PHE A 98 -3.22 3.39 17.01
N HIS A 99 -4.20 3.16 17.89
CA HIS A 99 -4.15 3.67 19.26
C HIS A 99 -3.06 3.01 20.13
N LEU A 100 -2.54 1.84 19.72
CA LEU A 100 -1.49 1.09 20.41
C LEU A 100 -0.09 1.21 19.77
N SER A 101 0.06 2.07 18.76
CA SER A 101 1.33 2.30 18.07
C SER A 101 1.67 3.79 18.01
N ASP A 102 2.93 4.11 17.72
CA ASP A 102 3.38 5.50 17.43
C ASP A 102 3.87 5.67 15.99
N ARG A 103 4.05 4.56 15.26
CA ARG A 103 4.59 4.58 13.90
C ARG A 103 3.72 3.76 12.97
N TYR A 104 3.37 4.34 11.82
CA TYR A 104 2.38 3.76 10.91
C TYR A 104 2.84 3.85 9.46
N ASN A 105 2.59 2.81 8.67
CA ASN A 105 2.84 2.88 7.24
C ASN A 105 1.88 2.05 6.39
N GLY A 106 1.70 2.50 5.15
CA GLY A 106 1.22 1.70 4.03
C GLY A 106 2.35 0.97 3.31
N VAL A 107 1.99 0.15 2.32
CA VAL A 107 2.91 -0.80 1.66
C VAL A 107 3.26 -0.50 0.20
N SER A 108 2.86 0.67 -0.27
CA SER A 108 3.36 1.41 -1.44
C SER A 108 3.11 2.89 -1.22
N LYS A 109 3.71 3.76 -2.04
CA LYS A 109 3.50 5.22 -1.96
C LYS A 109 2.04 5.59 -2.13
N LEU A 110 1.39 5.06 -3.18
CA LEU A 110 -0.03 5.30 -3.44
C LEU A 110 -0.91 4.77 -2.29
N HIS A 111 -0.58 3.60 -1.74
CA HIS A 111 -1.30 3.07 -0.58
C HIS A 111 -1.10 3.91 0.68
N GLY A 112 0.07 4.54 0.86
CA GLY A 112 0.28 5.51 1.93
C GLY A 112 -0.73 6.64 1.85
N LYS A 113 -0.94 7.21 0.66
CA LYS A 113 -1.97 8.24 0.42
C LYS A 113 -3.39 7.72 0.71
N VAL A 114 -3.75 6.56 0.15
CA VAL A 114 -5.06 5.92 0.40
C VAL A 114 -5.29 5.69 1.90
N SER A 115 -4.25 5.25 2.63
CA SER A 115 -4.33 5.00 4.07
C SER A 115 -4.54 6.29 4.86
N ARG A 116 -3.92 7.41 4.47
CA ARG A 116 -4.15 8.71 5.11
C ARG A 116 -5.61 9.14 4.98
N ASN A 117 -6.18 9.00 3.80
CA ASN A 117 -7.60 9.29 3.58
C ASN A 117 -8.50 8.38 4.43
N LEU A 118 -8.27 7.07 4.37
CA LEU A 118 -9.07 6.04 5.04
C LEU A 118 -9.08 6.17 6.58
N PHE A 119 -7.98 6.61 7.17
CA PHE A 119 -7.81 6.74 8.62
C PHE A 119 -7.69 8.19 9.11
N SER A 120 -8.06 9.15 8.26
CA SER A 120 -8.02 10.59 8.56
C SER A 120 -8.83 10.95 9.81
N SER A 121 -9.89 10.21 10.10
CA SER A 121 -10.75 10.42 11.27
C SER A 121 -10.09 10.18 12.62
N ILE A 122 -8.93 9.50 12.66
CA ILE A 122 -8.10 9.39 13.88
C ILE A 122 -7.50 10.75 14.26
N TRP A 123 -7.29 11.62 13.27
CA TRP A 123 -6.74 12.98 13.41
C TRP A 123 -7.74 14.01 12.86
N PRO A 124 -8.91 14.17 13.51
CA PRO A 124 -9.99 14.99 12.98
C PRO A 124 -9.53 16.43 12.76
N GLY A 125 -9.69 16.95 11.55
CA GLY A 125 -9.29 18.32 11.20
C GLY A 125 -7.83 18.47 10.77
N LEU A 126 -7.01 17.42 10.80
CA LEU A 126 -5.66 17.46 10.25
C LEU A 126 -5.72 17.35 8.70
N PRO A 127 -4.96 18.17 7.95
CA PRO A 127 -4.90 18.02 6.49
C PRO A 127 -4.40 16.62 6.10
N GLU A 128 -4.96 16.03 5.04
CA GLU A 128 -4.68 14.63 4.65
C GLU A 128 -3.16 14.39 4.46
N GLU A 129 -2.44 15.34 3.89
CA GLU A 129 -0.99 15.22 3.64
C GLU A 129 -0.14 15.24 4.92
N GLU A 130 -0.68 15.75 6.03
CA GLU A 130 -0.02 15.74 7.35
C GLU A 130 -0.36 14.52 8.20
N VAL A 131 -1.38 13.72 7.82
CA VAL A 131 -1.72 12.49 8.53
C VAL A 131 -0.48 11.60 8.63
N PRO A 132 -0.05 11.18 9.84
CA PRO A 132 1.29 10.61 10.08
C PRO A 132 1.42 9.15 9.64
N ILE A 133 0.80 8.77 8.52
CA ILE A 133 0.94 7.49 7.86
C ILE A 133 1.91 7.66 6.68
N THR A 134 3.08 7.04 6.78
CA THR A 134 4.06 7.02 5.69
C THR A 134 3.91 5.77 4.82
N SER A 135 4.92 5.43 4.03
CA SER A 135 4.98 4.17 3.28
C SER A 135 6.36 3.53 3.36
N ILE A 136 6.36 2.21 3.40
CA ILE A 136 7.51 1.35 3.04
C ILE A 136 7.01 0.42 1.96
N THR A 137 7.50 0.58 0.74
CA THR A 137 7.11 -0.26 -0.38
C THR A 137 7.52 -1.71 -0.13
N ASN A 138 6.59 -2.64 -0.34
CA ASN A 138 6.90 -4.06 -0.29
C ASN A 138 8.02 -4.47 -1.25
N GLY A 139 8.75 -5.51 -0.88
CA GLY A 139 9.76 -6.14 -1.73
C GLY A 139 9.67 -7.66 -1.68
N VAL A 140 10.29 -8.31 -2.67
CA VAL A 140 10.30 -9.77 -2.76
C VAL A 140 11.70 -10.33 -2.52
N HIS A 141 11.78 -11.49 -1.88
CA HIS A 141 13.04 -12.20 -1.72
C HIS A 141 13.37 -12.92 -3.03
N HIS A 142 14.26 -12.34 -3.85
CA HIS A 142 14.57 -12.84 -5.19
C HIS A 142 14.87 -14.33 -5.23
N LYS A 143 15.76 -14.82 -4.35
CA LYS A 143 16.18 -16.23 -4.31
C LYS A 143 15.02 -17.21 -4.10
N SER A 144 13.93 -16.80 -3.45
CA SER A 144 12.75 -17.67 -3.28
C SER A 144 11.92 -17.85 -4.56
N TRP A 145 12.02 -16.91 -5.50
CA TRP A 145 11.10 -16.74 -6.62
C TRP A 145 11.75 -16.85 -7.99
N ILE A 146 13.04 -16.55 -8.12
CA ILE A 146 13.74 -16.76 -9.39
C ILE A 146 13.93 -18.25 -9.67
N SER A 147 13.91 -18.62 -10.95
CA SER A 147 14.28 -19.97 -11.39
C SER A 147 15.78 -20.24 -11.19
N HIS A 148 16.16 -21.50 -11.03
CA HIS A 148 17.58 -21.90 -10.96
C HIS A 148 18.36 -21.54 -12.24
N ASP A 149 17.70 -21.58 -13.40
CA ASP A 149 18.32 -21.20 -14.68
C ASP A 149 18.64 -19.69 -14.70
N MET A 150 17.71 -18.85 -14.25
CA MET A 150 17.94 -17.40 -14.11
C MET A 150 18.95 -17.07 -13.01
N GLU A 151 18.91 -17.79 -11.89
CA GLU A 151 19.92 -17.68 -10.82
C GLU A 151 21.32 -17.94 -11.36
N SER A 152 21.47 -18.98 -12.20
CA SER A 152 22.75 -19.33 -12.83
C SER A 152 23.26 -18.23 -13.78
N LEU A 153 22.36 -17.57 -14.53
CA LEU A 153 22.72 -16.40 -15.34
C LEU A 153 23.17 -15.24 -14.46
N TYR A 154 22.42 -14.89 -13.41
CA TYR A 154 22.79 -13.81 -12.52
C TYR A 154 24.13 -14.07 -11.82
N HIS A 155 24.38 -15.28 -11.33
CA HIS A 155 25.69 -15.63 -10.77
C HIS A 155 26.84 -15.47 -11.77
N ARG A 156 26.63 -15.89 -13.03
CA ARG A 156 27.66 -15.81 -14.06
C ARG A 156 28.01 -14.37 -14.44
N TYR A 157 27.00 -13.51 -14.60
CA TYR A 157 27.18 -12.19 -15.20
C TYR A 157 27.19 -11.04 -14.18
N LEU A 158 26.47 -11.16 -13.07
CA LEU A 158 26.40 -10.15 -12.00
C LEU A 158 27.30 -10.51 -10.79
N GLY A 159 27.77 -11.76 -10.73
CA GLY A 159 28.51 -12.33 -9.59
C GLY A 159 27.60 -12.59 -8.38
N VAL A 160 28.14 -13.09 -7.26
CA VAL A 160 27.31 -13.46 -6.09
C VAL A 160 26.68 -12.27 -5.35
N ARG A 161 27.11 -11.03 -5.65
CA ARG A 161 26.70 -9.83 -4.92
C ARG A 161 25.23 -9.44 -5.12
N TRP A 162 24.58 -9.87 -6.20
CA TRP A 162 23.14 -9.62 -6.39
C TRP A 162 22.29 -10.29 -5.29
N LEU A 163 22.83 -11.29 -4.57
CA LEU A 163 22.19 -11.90 -3.40
C LEU A 163 22.42 -11.12 -2.12
N SER A 164 23.65 -10.65 -1.88
CA SER A 164 24.04 -10.00 -0.61
C SER A 164 23.68 -8.52 -0.57
N ASN A 165 23.66 -7.88 -1.74
CA ASN A 165 23.42 -6.44 -1.93
C ASN A 165 22.43 -6.21 -3.08
N PRO A 166 21.24 -6.83 -3.04
CA PRO A 166 20.28 -6.73 -4.14
C PRO A 166 19.78 -5.31 -4.37
N GLU A 167 19.99 -4.36 -3.47
CA GLU A 167 19.65 -2.94 -3.60
C GLU A 167 20.64 -2.12 -4.43
N ASP A 168 21.85 -2.63 -4.68
CA ASP A 168 22.86 -1.90 -5.46
C ASP A 168 22.52 -1.91 -6.95
N GLN A 169 22.08 -0.76 -7.45
CA GLN A 169 21.75 -0.53 -8.86
C GLN A 169 22.88 -0.93 -9.81
N LYS A 170 24.15 -0.72 -9.43
CA LYS A 170 25.31 -1.02 -10.29
C LYS A 170 25.45 -2.51 -10.56
N ILE A 171 25.05 -3.35 -9.62
CA ILE A 171 25.06 -4.80 -9.83
C ILE A 171 24.04 -5.16 -10.90
N TRP A 172 22.85 -4.56 -10.87
CA TRP A 172 21.81 -4.87 -11.84
C TRP A 172 22.10 -4.30 -13.22
N GLU A 173 22.86 -3.21 -13.34
CA GLU A 173 23.33 -2.70 -14.65
C GLU A 173 24.13 -3.76 -15.44
N GLU A 174 24.81 -4.68 -14.75
CA GLU A 174 25.56 -5.78 -15.38
C GLU A 174 24.66 -6.80 -16.11
N VAL A 175 23.34 -6.74 -15.94
CA VAL A 175 22.37 -7.50 -16.75
C VAL A 175 22.56 -7.25 -18.25
N GLU A 176 23.10 -6.09 -18.64
CA GLU A 176 23.45 -5.82 -20.04
C GLU A 176 24.49 -6.78 -20.61
N ARG A 177 25.37 -7.31 -19.76
CA ARG A 177 26.44 -8.24 -20.15
C ARG A 177 25.92 -9.65 -20.44
N ILE A 178 24.69 -9.97 -20.04
CA ILE A 178 24.05 -11.24 -20.37
C ILE A 178 23.80 -11.28 -21.89
N PRO A 179 24.35 -12.25 -22.63
CA PRO A 179 24.06 -12.40 -24.05
C PRO A 179 22.56 -12.57 -24.31
N ASN A 180 22.06 -11.95 -25.38
CA ASN A 180 20.63 -11.93 -25.69
C ASN A 180 20.10 -13.36 -25.93
N GLU A 181 20.89 -14.19 -26.59
CA GLU A 181 20.63 -15.59 -26.90
C GLU A 181 20.48 -16.41 -25.61
N GLU A 182 21.35 -16.19 -24.62
CA GLU A 182 21.32 -16.92 -23.34
C GLU A 182 20.10 -16.53 -22.50
N LEU A 183 19.78 -15.23 -22.42
CA LEU A 183 18.63 -14.74 -21.69
C LEU A 183 17.32 -15.25 -22.31
N TRP A 184 17.20 -15.14 -23.64
CA TRP A 184 16.01 -15.59 -24.36
C TRP A 184 15.82 -17.10 -24.28
N ARG A 185 16.86 -17.89 -24.55
CA ARG A 185 16.79 -19.36 -24.43
C ARG A 185 16.42 -19.81 -23.02
N THR A 186 16.95 -19.13 -22.00
CA THR A 186 16.59 -19.40 -20.61
C THR A 186 15.11 -19.14 -20.38
N HIS A 187 14.55 -18.08 -20.96
CA HIS A 187 13.11 -17.79 -20.96
C HIS A 187 12.26 -18.86 -21.63
N GLU A 188 12.62 -19.28 -22.83
CA GLU A 188 11.90 -20.31 -23.58
C GLU A 188 11.82 -21.64 -22.81
N ILE A 189 12.94 -22.09 -22.23
CA ILE A 189 12.98 -23.31 -21.41
C ILE A 189 11.98 -23.23 -20.24
N ARG A 190 11.85 -22.06 -19.60
CA ARG A 190 10.93 -21.88 -18.46
C ARG A 190 9.48 -21.84 -18.92
N ARG A 191 9.20 -21.24 -20.08
CA ARG A 191 7.87 -21.25 -20.72
C ARG A 191 7.45 -22.65 -21.14
N GLU A 192 8.36 -23.45 -21.72
CA GLU A 192 8.13 -24.88 -22.01
C GLU A 192 7.77 -25.68 -20.75
N ARG A 193 8.53 -25.48 -19.67
CA ARG A 193 8.25 -26.12 -18.38
C ARG A 193 6.90 -25.71 -17.82
N LEU A 194 6.51 -24.43 -17.95
CA LEU A 194 5.20 -23.93 -17.55
C LEU A 194 4.08 -24.60 -18.36
N VAL A 195 4.19 -24.67 -19.69
CA VAL A 195 3.19 -25.32 -20.55
C VAL A 195 3.05 -26.80 -20.17
N ALA A 196 4.16 -27.54 -20.04
CA ALA A 196 4.12 -28.94 -19.63
C ALA A 196 3.52 -29.13 -18.23
N PHE A 197 3.82 -28.22 -17.29
CA PHE A 197 3.20 -28.21 -15.96
C PHE A 197 1.69 -27.97 -16.03
N ALA A 198 1.24 -26.97 -16.80
CA ALA A 198 -0.16 -26.62 -16.96
C ALA A 198 -0.97 -27.78 -17.56
N ARG A 199 -0.46 -28.44 -18.62
CA ARG A 199 -1.09 -29.62 -19.22
C ARG A 199 -1.27 -30.76 -18.21
N ARG A 200 -0.20 -31.13 -17.49
CA ARG A 200 -0.26 -32.18 -16.44
C ARG A 200 -1.24 -31.84 -15.32
N ARG A 201 -1.28 -30.57 -14.91
CA ARG A 201 -2.15 -30.10 -13.83
C ARG A 201 -3.61 -30.11 -14.28
N LEU A 202 -3.90 -29.60 -15.47
CA LEU A 202 -5.24 -29.60 -16.06
C LEU A 202 -5.76 -31.02 -16.25
N ARG A 203 -4.93 -31.95 -16.77
CA ARG A 203 -5.31 -33.36 -16.91
C ARG A 203 -5.71 -33.98 -15.56
N ARG A 204 -4.97 -33.69 -14.49
CA ARG A 204 -5.29 -34.15 -13.14
C ARG A 204 -6.59 -33.52 -12.63
N GLN A 205 -6.81 -32.23 -12.86
CA GLN A 205 -8.05 -31.52 -12.48
C GLN A 205 -9.27 -32.15 -13.16
N LEU A 206 -9.22 -32.37 -14.47
CA LEU A 206 -10.29 -33.00 -15.25
C LEU A 206 -10.58 -34.42 -14.76
N ALA A 207 -9.55 -35.24 -14.55
CA ALA A 207 -9.70 -36.59 -14.03
C ALA A 207 -10.35 -36.62 -12.63
N GLN A 208 -9.98 -35.69 -11.74
CA GLN A 208 -10.59 -35.56 -10.40
C GLN A 208 -12.06 -35.14 -10.44
N ARG A 209 -12.48 -34.44 -11.50
CA ARG A 209 -13.88 -34.06 -11.74
C ARG A 209 -14.70 -35.16 -12.44
N GLY A 210 -14.10 -36.31 -12.73
CA GLY A 210 -14.77 -37.42 -13.40
C GLY A 210 -14.93 -37.22 -14.91
N ALA A 211 -14.15 -36.34 -15.53
CA ALA A 211 -14.17 -36.15 -16.97
C ALA A 211 -13.75 -37.44 -17.71
N PRO A 212 -14.36 -37.78 -18.85
CA PRO A 212 -13.95 -38.92 -19.67
C PRO A 212 -12.47 -38.83 -20.10
N GLU A 213 -11.81 -39.98 -20.31
CA GLU A 213 -10.39 -40.00 -20.73
C GLU A 213 -10.15 -39.25 -22.06
N THR A 214 -11.15 -39.20 -22.95
CA THR A 214 -11.08 -38.42 -24.20
C THR A 214 -10.99 -36.92 -23.95
N GLU A 215 -11.67 -36.42 -22.91
CA GLU A 215 -11.62 -35.02 -22.49
C GLU A 215 -10.33 -34.73 -21.71
N ALA A 216 -9.92 -35.65 -20.82
CA ALA A 216 -8.67 -35.54 -20.10
C ALA A 216 -7.45 -35.49 -21.04
N LYS A 217 -7.49 -36.21 -22.17
CA LYS A 217 -6.46 -36.14 -23.23
C LYS A 217 -6.42 -34.80 -23.96
N ARG A 218 -7.52 -34.03 -24.01
CA ARG A 218 -7.50 -32.68 -24.60
C ARG A 218 -6.56 -31.74 -23.84
N ALA A 219 -6.33 -32.00 -22.54
CA ALA A 219 -5.35 -31.26 -21.76
C ALA A 219 -3.91 -31.43 -22.27
N ASP A 220 -3.59 -32.47 -23.06
CA ASP A 220 -2.27 -32.63 -23.66
C ASP A 220 -2.07 -31.70 -24.89
N GLU A 221 -3.16 -31.17 -25.44
CA GLU A 221 -3.17 -30.30 -26.64
C GLU A 221 -3.34 -28.80 -26.33
N VAL A 222 -3.55 -28.42 -25.07
CA VAL A 222 -3.71 -27.01 -24.69
C VAL A 222 -2.36 -26.31 -24.61
N LEU A 223 -2.35 -25.01 -24.93
CA LEU A 223 -1.17 -24.14 -24.89
C LEU A 223 -0.06 -24.59 -25.85
N ASN A 224 0.80 -23.67 -26.27
CA ASN A 224 2.00 -23.96 -27.04
C ASN A 224 3.16 -23.12 -26.48
N PRO A 225 4.35 -23.71 -26.24
CA PRO A 225 5.51 -22.98 -25.75
C PRO A 225 6.07 -21.92 -26.70
N ASP A 226 5.68 -21.89 -27.97
CA ASP A 226 6.12 -20.87 -28.93
C ASP A 226 5.19 -19.64 -28.99
N ILE A 227 4.10 -19.66 -28.21
CA ILE A 227 3.06 -18.63 -28.22
C ILE A 227 3.21 -17.67 -27.03
N LEU A 228 2.98 -16.38 -27.28
CA LEU A 228 2.94 -15.35 -26.25
C LEU A 228 1.97 -15.76 -25.13
N THR A 229 2.51 -15.96 -23.93
CA THR A 229 1.80 -16.46 -22.75
C THR A 229 1.59 -15.35 -21.75
N ILE A 230 0.32 -14.99 -21.53
CA ILE A 230 -0.10 -14.02 -20.50
C ILE A 230 -0.49 -14.80 -19.24
N GLY A 231 0.08 -14.43 -18.10
CA GLY A 231 -0.29 -14.95 -16.79
C GLY A 231 -1.17 -13.98 -16.02
N PHE A 232 -2.23 -14.51 -15.41
CA PHE A 232 -3.00 -13.82 -14.38
C PHE A 232 -3.19 -14.77 -13.20
N ALA A 233 -2.58 -14.48 -12.05
CA ALA A 233 -2.86 -15.27 -10.85
C ALA A 233 -2.88 -14.49 -9.55
N ARG A 234 -4.01 -14.60 -8.84
CA ARG A 234 -4.30 -13.90 -7.59
C ARG A 234 -5.57 -14.43 -6.93
N ARG A 235 -5.87 -13.96 -5.72
CA ARG A 235 -7.22 -14.12 -5.14
C ARG A 235 -8.23 -13.47 -6.08
N PHE A 236 -9.29 -14.19 -6.41
CA PHE A 236 -10.42 -13.66 -7.18
C PHE A 236 -11.29 -12.83 -6.25
N ALA A 237 -11.48 -11.57 -6.62
CA ALA A 237 -12.33 -10.58 -5.96
C ALA A 237 -12.74 -9.55 -7.02
N SER A 238 -13.90 -8.91 -6.84
CA SER A 238 -14.47 -7.97 -7.83
C SER A 238 -13.51 -6.85 -8.25
N TYR A 239 -12.79 -6.27 -7.30
CA TYR A 239 -11.84 -5.18 -7.58
C TYR A 239 -10.57 -5.61 -8.33
N LYS A 240 -10.27 -6.93 -8.44
CA LYS A 240 -9.10 -7.44 -9.17
C LYS A 240 -9.35 -7.61 -10.67
N ARG A 241 -10.62 -7.65 -11.08
CA ARG A 241 -11.12 -7.58 -12.47
C ARG A 241 -10.41 -8.51 -13.47
N ALA A 242 -10.36 -9.81 -13.14
CA ALA A 242 -9.76 -10.81 -14.04
C ALA A 242 -10.54 -10.99 -15.35
N ASP A 243 -11.82 -10.63 -15.33
CA ASP A 243 -12.77 -10.59 -16.43
C ASP A 243 -12.57 -9.40 -17.38
N LEU A 244 -11.79 -8.38 -17.02
CA LEU A 244 -11.64 -7.16 -17.83
C LEU A 244 -11.11 -7.46 -19.25
N ILE A 245 -10.17 -8.41 -19.38
CA ILE A 245 -9.65 -8.88 -20.67
C ILE A 245 -10.64 -9.77 -21.44
N LEU A 246 -11.72 -10.23 -20.80
CA LEU A 246 -12.77 -11.06 -21.39
C LEU A 246 -13.98 -10.24 -21.86
N ARG A 247 -14.00 -8.93 -21.57
CA ARG A 247 -15.16 -8.05 -21.83
C ARG A 247 -15.54 -7.97 -23.31
N HIS A 248 -14.58 -8.07 -24.23
CA HIS A 248 -14.82 -8.14 -25.68
C HIS A 248 -14.33 -9.49 -26.26
N PRO A 249 -15.09 -10.58 -26.05
CA PRO A 249 -14.63 -11.93 -26.37
C PRO A 249 -14.32 -12.11 -27.86
N GLU A 250 -15.04 -11.44 -28.76
CA GLU A 250 -14.79 -11.51 -30.21
C GLU A 250 -13.39 -10.98 -30.55
N ARG A 251 -13.03 -9.79 -30.04
CA ARG A 251 -11.67 -9.22 -30.20
C ARG A 251 -10.60 -10.10 -29.58
N LEU A 252 -10.90 -10.71 -28.43
CA LEU A 252 -9.98 -11.64 -27.78
C LEU A 252 -9.75 -12.89 -28.65
N ALA A 253 -10.81 -13.44 -29.26
CA ALA A 253 -10.72 -14.59 -30.14
C ALA A 253 -9.89 -14.29 -31.40
N GLU A 254 -10.02 -13.09 -31.97
CA GLU A 254 -9.18 -12.62 -33.09
C GLU A 254 -7.69 -12.60 -32.73
N LEU A 255 -7.33 -12.09 -31.54
CA LEU A 255 -5.94 -12.07 -31.08
C LEU A 255 -5.41 -13.48 -30.80
N MET A 256 -6.20 -14.34 -30.17
CA MET A 256 -5.77 -15.70 -29.79
C MET A 256 -5.61 -16.65 -30.97
N ASN A 257 -6.41 -16.45 -32.02
CA ASN A 257 -6.46 -17.32 -33.20
C ASN A 257 -5.81 -16.69 -34.43
N ASN A 258 -5.02 -15.62 -34.26
CA ASN A 258 -4.19 -15.10 -35.34
C ASN A 258 -3.19 -16.16 -35.83
N ASP A 259 -3.11 -16.36 -37.15
CA ASP A 259 -2.27 -17.41 -37.74
C ASP A 259 -0.77 -17.20 -37.52
N SER A 260 -0.31 -15.94 -37.43
CA SER A 260 1.11 -15.59 -37.35
C SER A 260 1.53 -15.12 -35.96
N MET A 261 0.63 -14.48 -35.21
CA MET A 261 0.91 -13.85 -33.92
C MET A 261 -0.16 -14.19 -32.87
N PRO A 262 -0.37 -15.49 -32.56
CA PRO A 262 -1.40 -15.91 -31.61
C PRO A 262 -1.05 -15.52 -30.16
N VAL A 263 -2.03 -15.59 -29.27
CA VAL A 263 -1.86 -15.35 -27.83
C VAL A 263 -2.54 -16.45 -27.02
N GLN A 264 -2.00 -16.76 -25.85
CA GLN A 264 -2.61 -17.66 -24.88
C GLN A 264 -2.59 -17.07 -23.47
N ILE A 265 -3.55 -17.47 -22.63
CA ILE A 265 -3.70 -16.96 -21.27
C ILE A 265 -3.78 -18.12 -20.28
N ILE A 266 -3.03 -18.00 -19.18
CA ILE A 266 -3.13 -18.90 -18.03
C ILE A 266 -3.66 -18.11 -16.84
N PHE A 267 -4.84 -18.49 -16.37
CA PHE A 267 -5.44 -18.00 -15.15
C PHE A 267 -5.19 -18.96 -13.99
N SER A 268 -5.02 -18.43 -12.78
CA SER A 268 -5.01 -19.24 -11.56
C SER A 268 -5.43 -18.43 -10.35
N GLY A 269 -6.11 -19.05 -9.40
CA GLY A 269 -6.49 -18.36 -8.17
C GLY A 269 -7.57 -19.07 -7.38
N LYS A 270 -7.98 -18.42 -6.29
CA LYS A 270 -9.05 -18.88 -5.40
C LYS A 270 -9.96 -17.70 -5.09
N ALA A 271 -11.27 -17.94 -5.05
CA ALA A 271 -12.23 -17.03 -4.43
C ALA A 271 -12.38 -17.40 -2.95
N HIS A 272 -12.69 -16.42 -2.10
CA HIS A 272 -13.01 -16.71 -0.70
C HIS A 272 -14.32 -17.52 -0.62
N PRO A 273 -14.49 -18.48 0.31
CA PRO A 273 -15.69 -19.30 0.38
C PRO A 273 -17.01 -18.51 0.51
N ARG A 274 -16.95 -17.29 1.05
CA ARG A 274 -18.10 -16.36 1.17
C ARG A 274 -18.19 -15.30 0.07
N ASP A 275 -17.24 -15.25 -0.86
CA ASP A 275 -17.21 -14.28 -1.96
C ASP A 275 -17.92 -14.86 -3.19
N ILE A 276 -19.25 -14.71 -3.22
CA ILE A 276 -20.11 -15.19 -4.31
C ILE A 276 -19.71 -14.54 -5.66
N PRO A 277 -19.53 -13.21 -5.76
CA PRO A 277 -19.08 -12.58 -7.01
C PRO A 277 -17.75 -13.15 -7.53
N GLY A 278 -16.78 -13.38 -6.65
CA GLY A 278 -15.49 -13.98 -7.03
C GLY A 278 -15.62 -15.39 -7.58
N LYS A 279 -16.54 -16.21 -7.05
CA LYS A 279 -16.83 -17.56 -7.57
C LYS A 279 -17.51 -17.52 -8.93
N GLU A 280 -18.43 -16.59 -9.10
CA GLU A 280 -19.20 -16.46 -10.35
C GLU A 280 -18.30 -16.03 -11.50
N LEU A 281 -17.35 -15.14 -11.21
CA LEU A 281 -16.32 -14.74 -12.16
C LEU A 281 -15.38 -15.90 -12.55
N ILE A 282 -15.01 -16.79 -11.60
CA ILE A 282 -14.27 -18.02 -11.93
C ILE A 282 -15.12 -18.92 -12.83
N ARG A 283 -16.41 -19.09 -12.53
CA ARG A 283 -17.32 -19.93 -13.32
C ARG A 283 -17.47 -19.41 -14.75
N GLU A 284 -17.67 -18.11 -14.92
CA GLU A 284 -17.75 -17.47 -16.24
C GLU A 284 -16.47 -17.65 -17.04
N LEU A 285 -15.32 -17.49 -16.40
CA LEU A 285 -14.02 -17.71 -17.03
C LEU A 285 -13.84 -19.15 -17.50
N ILE A 286 -14.20 -20.14 -16.66
CA ILE A 286 -14.13 -21.55 -17.04
C ILE A 286 -15.06 -21.85 -18.22
N HIS A 287 -16.30 -21.38 -18.18
CA HIS A 287 -17.26 -21.57 -19.29
C HIS A 287 -16.77 -20.91 -20.59
N LEU A 288 -16.14 -19.74 -20.50
CA LEU A 288 -15.55 -19.07 -21.66
C LEU A 288 -14.35 -19.85 -22.19
N ALA A 289 -13.49 -20.37 -21.31
CA ALA A 289 -12.35 -21.19 -21.69
C ALA A 289 -12.76 -22.50 -22.40
N GLU A 290 -13.97 -23.01 -22.18
CA GLU A 290 -14.47 -24.23 -22.83
C GLU A 290 -14.97 -24.02 -24.28
N ARG A 291 -15.19 -22.77 -24.71
CA ARG A 291 -15.64 -22.48 -26.08
C ARG A 291 -14.58 -22.90 -27.11
N GLU A 292 -15.02 -23.26 -28.31
CA GLU A 292 -14.15 -23.86 -29.32
C GLU A 292 -12.97 -22.97 -29.72
N GLU A 293 -13.21 -21.66 -29.81
CA GLU A 293 -12.24 -20.63 -30.13
C GLU A 293 -11.23 -20.34 -29.01
N PHE A 294 -11.48 -20.81 -27.78
CA PHE A 294 -10.63 -20.54 -26.61
C PHE A 294 -10.01 -21.79 -25.96
N ARG A 295 -10.60 -22.98 -26.14
CA ARG A 295 -10.24 -24.22 -25.44
C ARG A 295 -8.79 -24.69 -25.54
N LYS A 296 -8.05 -24.23 -26.56
CA LYS A 296 -6.61 -24.52 -26.73
C LYS A 296 -5.70 -23.38 -26.24
N ARG A 297 -6.26 -22.22 -25.92
CA ARG A 297 -5.55 -20.95 -25.67
C ARG A 297 -5.77 -20.40 -24.26
N ILE A 298 -6.87 -20.75 -23.60
CA ILE A 298 -7.15 -20.32 -22.22
C ILE A 298 -7.14 -21.53 -21.30
N VAL A 299 -6.35 -21.46 -20.23
CA VAL A 299 -6.29 -22.50 -19.20
C VAL A 299 -6.51 -21.88 -17.82
N PHE A 300 -7.37 -22.50 -17.02
CA PHE A 300 -7.54 -22.18 -15.60
C PHE A 300 -6.93 -23.26 -14.71
N LEU A 301 -5.90 -22.91 -13.93
CA LEU A 301 -5.24 -23.81 -12.98
C LEU A 301 -5.80 -23.60 -11.57
N GLU A 302 -6.46 -24.63 -11.05
CA GLU A 302 -7.05 -24.64 -9.71
C GLU A 302 -6.00 -24.78 -8.60
N ASP A 303 -6.41 -24.36 -7.41
CA ASP A 303 -5.64 -24.42 -6.18
C ASP A 303 -4.32 -23.65 -6.20
N TYR A 304 -4.35 -22.40 -6.66
CA TYR A 304 -3.19 -21.52 -6.63
C TYR A 304 -2.46 -21.57 -5.27
N ASP A 305 -1.17 -21.90 -5.34
CA ASP A 305 -0.25 -22.06 -4.22
C ASP A 305 1.15 -21.58 -4.62
N MET A 306 2.13 -21.73 -3.73
CA MET A 306 3.51 -21.31 -4.03
C MET A 306 4.15 -22.10 -5.19
N ASN A 307 3.73 -23.35 -5.42
CA ASN A 307 4.28 -24.17 -6.49
C ASN A 307 3.78 -23.68 -7.86
N ILE A 308 2.46 -23.51 -8.03
CA ILE A 308 1.88 -22.92 -9.24
C ILE A 308 2.42 -21.50 -9.46
N ALA A 309 2.53 -20.71 -8.39
CA ALA A 309 3.09 -19.36 -8.46
C ALA A 309 4.50 -19.36 -9.06
N ARG A 310 5.38 -20.28 -8.65
CA ARG A 310 6.75 -20.39 -9.20
C ARG A 310 6.73 -20.67 -10.69
N TYR A 311 5.96 -21.66 -11.16
CA TYR A 311 5.88 -21.95 -12.60
C TYR A 311 5.36 -20.76 -13.40
N LEU A 312 4.34 -20.06 -12.89
CA LEU A 312 3.79 -18.89 -13.57
C LEU A 312 4.79 -17.73 -13.63
N VAL A 313 5.26 -17.23 -12.48
CA VAL A 313 6.14 -16.05 -12.45
C VAL A 313 7.49 -16.29 -13.13
N GLN A 314 7.91 -17.54 -13.30
CA GLN A 314 9.16 -17.90 -13.98
C GLN A 314 9.00 -18.11 -15.50
N GLY A 315 7.80 -18.45 -15.97
CA GLY A 315 7.58 -18.95 -17.34
C GLY A 315 6.62 -18.16 -18.21
N VAL A 316 5.85 -17.20 -17.67
CA VAL A 316 4.98 -16.34 -18.49
C VAL A 316 5.80 -15.24 -19.17
N ASP A 317 5.30 -14.72 -20.29
CA ASP A 317 5.92 -13.61 -21.00
C ASP A 317 5.41 -12.26 -20.46
N ILE A 318 4.10 -12.18 -20.21
CA ILE A 318 3.42 -11.03 -19.62
C ILE A 318 2.77 -11.43 -18.31
N TRP A 319 3.00 -10.64 -17.27
CA TRP A 319 2.24 -10.70 -16.03
C TRP A 319 1.16 -9.60 -16.04
N LEU A 320 -0.10 -10.01 -16.13
CA LEU A 320 -1.25 -9.11 -16.20
C LEU A 320 -1.82 -8.83 -14.81
N ASN A 321 -2.01 -7.55 -14.49
CA ASN A 321 -2.79 -7.13 -13.32
C ASN A 321 -3.78 -6.01 -13.69
N THR A 322 -5.04 -6.19 -13.37
CA THR A 322 -6.12 -5.24 -13.70
C THR A 322 -6.88 -4.75 -12.45
N PRO A 323 -6.22 -4.46 -11.31
CA PRO A 323 -6.95 -3.96 -10.14
C PRO A 323 -7.63 -2.62 -10.47
N ARG A 324 -8.76 -2.33 -9.83
CA ARG A 324 -9.30 -0.97 -9.82
C ARG A 324 -8.31 -0.07 -9.08
N ARG A 325 -7.91 1.05 -9.70
CA ARG A 325 -6.96 2.00 -9.09
C ARG A 325 -7.42 2.41 -7.69
N LEU A 326 -6.49 2.51 -6.74
CA LEU A 326 -6.65 2.71 -5.30
C LEU A 326 -7.10 1.47 -4.51
N TYR A 327 -7.34 0.31 -5.14
CA TYR A 327 -7.85 -0.90 -4.47
C TYR A 327 -6.78 -2.00 -4.35
N GLU A 328 -5.59 -1.81 -4.93
CA GLU A 328 -4.42 -2.64 -4.68
C GLU A 328 -3.43 -1.89 -3.76
N ALA A 329 -3.24 -2.39 -2.54
CA ALA A 329 -2.27 -1.78 -1.62
C ALA A 329 -0.81 -1.86 -2.12
N SER A 330 -0.46 -2.92 -2.86
CA SER A 330 0.86 -3.07 -3.45
C SER A 330 0.81 -4.04 -4.63
N GLY A 331 0.92 -5.35 -4.39
CA GLY A 331 0.85 -6.38 -5.44
C GLY A 331 2.20 -7.01 -5.78
N THR A 332 2.76 -7.82 -4.88
CA THR A 332 4.13 -8.34 -5.00
C THR A 332 4.34 -9.37 -6.12
N SER A 333 3.28 -9.90 -6.75
CA SER A 333 3.42 -10.93 -7.79
C SER A 333 4.12 -10.41 -9.05
N GLY A 334 3.87 -9.14 -9.42
CA GLY A 334 4.54 -8.51 -10.57
C GLY A 334 6.04 -8.30 -10.35
N MET A 335 6.45 -8.06 -9.10
CA MET A 335 7.87 -7.97 -8.71
C MET A 335 8.59 -9.32 -8.90
N LYS A 336 7.91 -10.43 -8.55
CA LYS A 336 8.44 -11.81 -8.73
C LYS A 336 8.60 -12.15 -10.21
N ALA A 337 7.62 -11.76 -11.02
CA ALA A 337 7.62 -11.96 -12.47
C ALA A 337 8.77 -11.18 -13.13
N ALA A 338 8.92 -9.90 -12.78
CA ALA A 338 9.98 -9.03 -13.28
C ALA A 338 11.39 -9.57 -12.95
N ALA A 339 11.60 -10.10 -11.75
CA ALA A 339 12.88 -10.71 -11.37
C ALA A 339 13.27 -11.93 -12.22
N ASN A 340 12.30 -12.55 -12.91
CA ASN A 340 12.50 -13.63 -13.87
C ASN A 340 12.49 -13.14 -15.34
N GLY A 341 12.43 -11.84 -15.60
CA GLY A 341 12.39 -11.27 -16.94
C GLY A 341 11.01 -11.31 -17.60
N ALA A 342 9.95 -11.69 -16.88
CA ALA A 342 8.58 -11.51 -17.38
C ALA A 342 8.19 -10.02 -17.28
N LEU A 343 7.50 -9.50 -18.29
CA LEU A 343 7.15 -8.09 -18.36
C LEU A 343 5.77 -7.84 -17.74
N ASN A 344 5.57 -6.68 -17.11
CA ASN A 344 4.29 -6.35 -16.49
C ASN A 344 3.42 -5.55 -17.46
N MET A 345 2.13 -5.91 -17.53
CA MET A 345 1.07 -5.08 -18.10
C MET A 345 0.05 -4.86 -16.98
N SER A 346 -0.04 -3.63 -16.47
CA SER A 346 -0.84 -3.36 -15.30
C SER A 346 -1.47 -1.98 -15.30
N ILE A 347 -2.64 -1.87 -14.66
CA ILE A 347 -3.17 -0.58 -14.21
C ILE A 347 -2.12 0.08 -13.31
N LEU A 348 -1.98 1.41 -13.41
CA LEU A 348 -1.20 2.18 -12.44
C LEU A 348 -1.93 2.09 -11.10
N ASP A 349 -1.50 1.18 -10.24
CA ASP A 349 -2.01 1.02 -8.88
C ASP A 349 -0.98 0.27 -8.02
N GLY A 350 -1.13 0.33 -6.71
CA GLY A 350 -0.28 -0.37 -5.76
C GLY A 350 1.21 -0.07 -5.98
N TRP A 351 2.00 -1.11 -6.28
CA TRP A 351 3.44 -0.96 -6.54
C TRP A 351 3.75 -0.48 -7.96
N TRP A 352 2.87 -0.74 -8.93
CA TRP A 352 3.15 -0.45 -10.33
C TRP A 352 3.09 1.05 -10.62
N ASP A 353 2.25 1.78 -9.87
CA ASP A 353 2.15 3.24 -9.92
C ASP A 353 3.50 3.93 -9.69
N GLU A 354 4.30 3.44 -8.74
CA GLU A 354 5.63 3.98 -8.44
C GLU A 354 6.77 3.31 -9.22
N ALA A 355 6.54 2.11 -9.77
CA ALA A 355 7.55 1.36 -10.52
C ALA A 355 7.60 1.74 -11.99
N PHE A 356 6.44 2.03 -12.59
CA PHE A 356 6.29 2.12 -14.03
C PHE A 356 7.11 3.26 -14.63
N LYS A 357 7.78 2.94 -15.73
CA LYS A 357 8.33 3.89 -16.68
C LYS A 357 8.25 3.29 -18.10
N PRO A 358 8.24 4.11 -19.16
CA PRO A 358 8.32 3.59 -20.52
C PRO A 358 9.55 2.68 -20.69
N GLY A 359 9.36 1.54 -21.36
CA GLY A 359 10.44 0.59 -21.68
C GLY A 359 10.64 -0.57 -20.70
N ILE A 360 9.90 -0.64 -19.58
CA ILE A 360 10.01 -1.75 -18.61
C ILE A 360 8.76 -2.62 -18.48
N GLY A 361 7.73 -2.33 -19.29
CA GLY A 361 6.40 -2.90 -19.25
C GLY A 361 5.37 -1.89 -19.77
N TRP A 362 4.10 -2.13 -19.47
CA TRP A 362 2.99 -1.32 -19.97
C TRP A 362 2.04 -0.90 -18.85
N ALA A 363 1.57 0.34 -18.95
CA ALA A 363 0.50 0.90 -18.12
C ALA A 363 -0.83 0.82 -18.88
N ILE A 364 -1.86 0.27 -18.23
CA ILE A 364 -3.23 0.34 -18.73
C ILE A 364 -3.82 1.66 -18.19
N GLY A 365 -4.17 2.56 -19.11
CA GLY A 365 -4.57 3.94 -18.76
C GLY A 365 -3.39 4.83 -18.34
N LYS A 366 -3.72 6.02 -17.82
CA LYS A 366 -2.78 7.05 -17.34
C LYS A 366 -2.98 7.41 -15.86
N GLY A 367 -3.70 6.56 -15.11
CA GLY A 367 -3.96 6.77 -13.69
C GLY A 367 -5.21 7.60 -13.42
N GLU A 368 -6.15 7.60 -14.36
CA GLU A 368 -7.42 8.30 -14.26
C GLU A 368 -8.35 7.67 -13.20
N GLU A 369 -9.17 8.52 -12.58
CA GLU A 369 -10.26 8.09 -11.70
C GLU A 369 -11.59 8.43 -12.37
N TYR A 370 -12.51 7.47 -12.38
CA TYR A 370 -13.78 7.56 -13.09
C TYR A 370 -14.94 7.48 -12.12
N LYS A 371 -15.97 8.32 -12.35
CA LYS A 371 -17.22 8.27 -11.58
C LYS A 371 -18.12 7.11 -12.01
N ASP A 372 -18.15 6.83 -13.31
CA ASP A 372 -18.90 5.72 -13.90
C ASP A 372 -17.97 4.50 -14.06
N ILE A 373 -18.31 3.43 -13.32
CA ILE A 373 -17.53 2.19 -13.27
C ILE A 373 -17.63 1.41 -14.58
N ASP A 374 -18.79 1.38 -15.23
CA ASP A 374 -18.93 0.64 -16.48
C ASP A 374 -18.18 1.32 -17.61
N TYR A 375 -18.26 2.65 -17.67
CA TYR A 375 -17.46 3.45 -18.59
C TYR A 375 -15.95 3.24 -18.36
N GLN A 376 -15.49 3.25 -17.10
CA GLN A 376 -14.11 2.92 -16.77
C GLN A 376 -13.70 1.57 -17.35
N TYR A 377 -14.53 0.54 -17.17
CA TYR A 377 -14.20 -0.82 -17.59
C TYR A 377 -14.14 -0.91 -19.12
N ASP A 378 -15.02 -0.21 -19.85
CA ASP A 378 -14.94 -0.14 -21.31
C ASP A 378 -13.67 0.56 -21.79
N VAL A 379 -13.30 1.70 -21.19
CA VAL A 379 -12.08 2.44 -21.56
C VAL A 379 -10.83 1.59 -21.31
N GLU A 380 -10.73 0.99 -20.13
CA GLU A 380 -9.56 0.19 -19.75
C GLU A 380 -9.49 -1.15 -20.50
N ALA A 381 -10.61 -1.80 -20.78
CA ALA A 381 -10.64 -2.99 -21.64
C ALA A 381 -10.15 -2.65 -23.06
N ASN A 382 -10.62 -1.54 -23.63
CA ASN A 382 -10.14 -1.06 -24.94
C ASN A 382 -8.64 -0.75 -24.91
N ALA A 383 -8.14 -0.14 -23.84
CA ALA A 383 -6.70 0.10 -23.67
C ALA A 383 -5.89 -1.21 -23.63
N ILE A 384 -6.41 -2.28 -23.00
CA ILE A 384 -5.76 -3.60 -23.01
C ILE A 384 -5.63 -4.12 -24.44
N TYR A 385 -6.70 -4.12 -25.23
CA TYR A 385 -6.65 -4.62 -26.61
C TYR A 385 -5.75 -3.76 -27.51
N ASP A 386 -5.73 -2.45 -27.29
CA ASP A 386 -4.85 -1.54 -28.03
C ASP A 386 -3.37 -1.79 -27.71
N LEU A 387 -3.02 -1.95 -26.43
CA LEU A 387 -1.66 -2.30 -26.01
C LEU A 387 -1.25 -3.67 -26.57
N LEU A 388 -2.13 -4.67 -26.48
CA LEU A 388 -1.87 -6.00 -27.01
C LEU A 388 -1.65 -5.97 -28.53
N GLY A 389 -2.59 -5.41 -29.28
CA GLY A 389 -2.58 -5.45 -30.74
C GLY A 389 -1.53 -4.54 -31.39
N LYS A 390 -1.26 -3.36 -30.82
CA LYS A 390 -0.39 -2.35 -31.44
C LYS A 390 1.07 -2.42 -30.98
N ASP A 391 1.33 -2.94 -29.78
CA ASP A 391 2.67 -2.89 -29.17
C ASP A 391 3.15 -4.28 -28.73
N ILE A 392 2.48 -4.90 -27.76
CA ILE A 392 2.97 -6.11 -27.08
C ILE A 392 3.12 -7.30 -28.04
N ILE A 393 2.06 -7.63 -28.79
CA ILE A 393 2.07 -8.79 -29.69
C ILE A 393 3.08 -8.58 -30.83
N PRO A 394 3.07 -7.45 -31.58
CA PRO A 394 4.08 -7.18 -32.60
C PRO A 394 5.52 -7.21 -32.06
N LEU A 395 5.76 -6.66 -30.86
CA LEU A 395 7.08 -6.65 -30.24
C LEU A 395 7.54 -8.07 -29.89
N PHE A 396 6.65 -8.90 -29.34
CA PHE A 396 6.96 -10.30 -29.00
C PHE A 396 7.27 -11.14 -30.22
N TYR A 397 6.60 -10.91 -31.37
CA TYR A 397 6.76 -11.70 -32.60
C TYR A 397 7.76 -11.14 -33.60
N SER A 398 8.23 -9.90 -33.42
CA SER A 398 9.32 -9.34 -34.22
C SER A 398 10.61 -10.14 -34.02
N ARG A 399 11.20 -10.64 -35.11
CA ARG A 399 12.42 -11.47 -35.10
C ARG A 399 13.51 -10.82 -35.94
N GLY A 400 14.73 -10.78 -35.41
CA GLY A 400 15.93 -10.43 -36.18
C GLY A 400 16.38 -11.55 -37.12
N SER A 401 17.47 -11.32 -37.85
CA SER A 401 18.09 -12.32 -38.74
C SER A 401 18.61 -13.57 -38.01
N ASP A 402 18.86 -13.45 -36.71
CA ASP A 402 19.27 -14.49 -35.77
C ASP A 402 18.07 -15.17 -35.07
N ASN A 403 16.84 -14.84 -35.49
CA ASN A 403 15.60 -15.30 -34.89
C ASN A 403 15.40 -14.89 -33.41
N LEU A 404 16.03 -13.80 -32.96
CA LEU A 404 15.83 -13.27 -31.61
C LEU A 404 14.85 -12.09 -31.57
N PRO A 405 13.98 -11.99 -30.55
CA PRO A 405 13.15 -10.82 -30.31
C PRO A 405 13.93 -9.70 -29.60
N ARG A 406 14.83 -9.03 -30.32
CA ARG A 406 15.75 -8.05 -29.73
C ARG A 406 15.05 -6.91 -28.97
N GLY A 407 13.91 -6.44 -29.47
CA GLY A 407 13.10 -5.42 -28.77
C GLY A 407 12.52 -5.94 -27.46
N TRP A 408 11.99 -7.16 -27.44
CA TRP A 408 11.49 -7.81 -26.24
C TRP A 408 12.60 -8.05 -25.21
N ILE A 409 13.73 -8.59 -25.64
CA ILE A 409 14.89 -8.85 -24.77
C ILE A 409 15.40 -7.55 -24.14
N ARG A 410 15.40 -6.44 -24.88
CA ARG A 410 15.72 -5.12 -24.32
C ARG A 410 14.76 -4.74 -23.20
N TYR A 411 13.44 -4.88 -23.41
CA TYR A 411 12.45 -4.65 -22.34
C TYR A 411 12.72 -5.57 -21.13
N MET A 412 13.05 -6.84 -21.33
CA MET A 412 13.36 -7.76 -20.24
C MET A 412 14.54 -7.24 -19.40
N LYS A 413 15.64 -6.85 -20.06
CA LYS A 413 16.83 -6.30 -19.40
C LYS A 413 16.52 -4.98 -18.68
N ASP A 414 15.84 -4.06 -19.35
CA ASP A 414 15.43 -2.77 -18.78
C ASP A 414 14.51 -2.94 -17.57
N SER A 415 13.59 -3.90 -17.62
CA SER A 415 12.69 -4.26 -16.52
C SER A 415 13.44 -4.82 -15.32
N ILE A 416 14.32 -5.81 -15.53
CA ILE A 416 15.15 -6.40 -14.46
C ILE A 416 16.02 -5.32 -13.80
N LYS A 417 16.74 -4.51 -14.60
CA LYS A 417 17.60 -3.42 -14.13
C LYS A 417 16.87 -2.42 -13.25
N SER A 418 15.63 -2.12 -13.59
CA SER A 418 14.87 -1.05 -12.95
C SER A 418 14.11 -1.53 -11.71
N ILE A 419 13.63 -2.77 -11.73
CA ILE A 419 12.72 -3.28 -10.71
C ILE A 419 13.49 -3.99 -9.60
N CYS A 420 14.44 -4.86 -9.92
CA CYS A 420 15.12 -5.68 -8.92
C CYS A 420 15.86 -4.89 -7.82
N PRO A 421 16.58 -3.79 -8.10
CA PRO A 421 17.25 -3.01 -7.05
C PRO A 421 16.29 -2.32 -6.08
N VAL A 422 15.07 -2.01 -6.53
CA VAL A 422 14.09 -1.29 -5.72
C VAL A 422 13.15 -2.28 -5.01
N PHE A 423 12.56 -3.23 -5.72
CA PHE A 423 11.46 -4.05 -5.23
C PHE A 423 11.91 -5.39 -4.63
N ASN A 424 12.97 -5.34 -3.82
CA ASN A 424 13.51 -6.49 -3.10
C ASN A 424 13.29 -6.39 -1.58
N SER A 425 13.23 -7.54 -0.91
CA SER A 425 12.95 -7.60 0.53
C SER A 425 14.09 -7.09 1.41
N HIS A 426 15.34 -7.03 0.91
CA HIS A 426 16.47 -6.53 1.70
C HIS A 426 16.34 -5.02 1.90
N ARG A 427 16.10 -4.29 0.81
CA ARG A 427 15.77 -2.86 0.82
C ARG A 427 14.58 -2.57 1.74
N MET A 428 13.50 -3.33 1.59
CA MET A 428 12.30 -3.17 2.43
C MET A 428 12.64 -3.34 3.93
N VAL A 429 13.34 -4.41 4.32
CA VAL A 429 13.72 -4.66 5.72
C VAL A 429 14.73 -3.62 6.23
N PHE A 430 15.64 -3.16 5.38
CA PHE A 430 16.59 -2.09 5.69
C PHE A 430 15.85 -0.78 5.99
N GLU A 431 14.90 -0.36 5.15
CA GLU A 431 14.07 0.82 5.39
C GLU A 431 13.26 0.70 6.69
N TYR A 432 12.66 -0.45 6.98
CA TYR A 432 11.99 -0.68 8.26
C TYR A 432 12.98 -0.55 9.44
N THR A 433 14.19 -1.07 9.28
CA THR A 433 15.21 -1.02 10.33
C THR A 433 15.61 0.43 10.62
N GLU A 434 15.98 1.19 9.59
CA GLU A 434 16.45 2.56 9.74
C GLU A 434 15.34 3.54 10.15
N ARG A 435 14.19 3.48 9.48
CA ARG A 435 13.12 4.49 9.64
C ARG A 435 12.18 4.18 10.80
N PHE A 436 12.16 2.94 11.30
CA PHE A 436 11.21 2.53 12.34
C PHE A 436 11.88 1.81 13.51
N TYR A 437 12.51 0.65 13.29
CA TYR A 437 12.90 -0.22 14.39
C TYR A 437 13.98 0.38 15.30
N MET A 438 14.99 1.03 14.71
CA MET A 438 16.05 1.67 15.47
C MET A 438 15.51 2.82 16.33
N ASP A 439 14.66 3.67 15.77
CA ASP A 439 14.09 4.81 16.49
C ASP A 439 13.05 4.37 17.53
N ALA A 440 12.22 3.37 17.23
CA ALA A 440 11.34 2.75 18.21
C ALA A 440 12.14 2.16 19.39
N GLY A 441 13.28 1.51 19.12
CA GLY A 441 14.17 1.00 20.16
C GLY A 441 14.72 2.10 21.06
N LYS A 442 15.22 3.20 20.48
CA LYS A 442 15.67 4.39 21.24
C LYS A 442 14.53 4.98 22.08
N ARG A 443 13.34 5.09 21.50
CA ARG A 443 12.17 5.68 22.17
C ARG A 443 11.71 4.83 23.35
N VAL A 444 11.71 3.50 23.23
CA VAL A 444 11.40 2.60 24.35
C VAL A 444 12.38 2.78 25.51
N HIS A 445 13.69 2.91 25.21
CA HIS A 445 14.69 3.17 26.25
C HIS A 445 14.40 4.48 26.98
N MET A 446 14.20 5.58 26.23
CA MET A 446 13.83 6.88 26.78
C MET A 446 12.54 6.82 27.64
N MET A 447 11.53 6.06 27.22
CA MET A 447 10.29 5.89 27.97
C MET A 447 10.44 5.06 29.25
N SER A 448 11.46 4.19 29.31
CA SER A 448 11.67 3.25 30.41
C SER A 448 12.70 3.70 31.44
N ASP A 449 13.53 4.69 31.10
CA ASP A 449 14.57 5.22 31.97
C ASP A 449 14.00 5.98 33.18
N ASN A 450 14.83 6.13 34.21
CA ASN A 450 14.54 6.93 35.42
C ASN A 450 13.18 6.60 36.08
N GLY A 451 12.78 5.32 36.09
CA GLY A 451 11.50 4.92 36.67
C GLY A 451 10.29 5.41 35.87
N PHE A 452 10.42 5.44 34.54
CA PHE A 452 9.40 5.81 33.56
C PHE A 452 8.97 7.29 33.61
N GLU A 453 9.83 8.19 34.07
CA GLU A 453 9.53 9.61 34.25
C GLU A 453 8.93 10.24 32.98
N VAL A 454 9.50 9.94 31.81
CA VAL A 454 9.03 10.47 30.53
C VAL A 454 7.63 9.94 30.19
N ALA A 455 7.40 8.63 30.30
CA ALA A 455 6.10 8.03 30.00
C ALA A 455 5.00 8.58 30.93
N LYS A 456 5.31 8.72 32.22
CA LYS A 456 4.41 9.33 33.21
C LYS A 456 4.08 10.78 32.88
N SER A 457 5.09 11.56 32.50
CA SER A 457 4.88 12.97 32.10
C SER A 457 3.97 13.12 30.89
N ILE A 458 4.10 12.23 29.89
CA ILE A 458 3.25 12.23 28.70
C ILE A 458 1.83 11.81 29.04
N ALA A 459 1.65 10.78 29.88
CA ALA A 459 0.34 10.34 30.31
C ALA A 459 -0.45 11.47 31.00
N VAL A 460 0.18 12.18 31.94
CA VAL A 460 -0.41 13.34 32.62
C VAL A 460 -0.70 14.49 31.64
N PHE A 461 0.24 14.77 30.73
CA PHE A 461 0.07 15.80 29.71
C PHE A 461 -1.15 15.52 28.82
N ARG A 462 -1.32 14.28 28.34
CA ARG A 462 -2.45 13.90 27.49
C ARG A 462 -3.78 13.98 28.22
N GLU A 463 -3.82 13.54 29.48
CA GLU A 463 -5.03 13.62 30.30
C GLU A 463 -5.46 15.08 30.52
N ARG A 464 -4.51 15.95 30.88
CA ARG A 464 -4.77 17.39 31.03
C ARG A 464 -5.31 18.01 29.74
N LEU A 465 -4.65 17.76 28.61
CA LEU A 465 -5.11 18.31 27.33
C LEU A 465 -6.50 17.79 26.97
N ALA A 466 -6.77 16.49 27.11
CA ALA A 466 -8.07 15.92 26.77
C ALA A 466 -9.22 16.51 27.61
N ALA A 467 -8.97 16.88 28.87
CA ALA A 467 -9.98 17.48 29.74
C ALA A 467 -10.35 18.93 29.35
N ASP A 468 -9.38 19.71 28.85
CA ASP A 468 -9.52 21.15 28.67
C ASP A 468 -9.49 21.62 27.20
N TRP A 469 -9.21 20.74 26.23
CA TRP A 469 -9.02 21.11 24.82
C TRP A 469 -10.23 21.83 24.22
N ASP A 470 -11.45 21.38 24.56
CA ASP A 470 -12.69 21.97 24.03
C ASP A 470 -12.92 23.40 24.52
N LYS A 471 -12.27 23.81 25.62
CA LYS A 471 -12.31 25.18 26.15
C LYS A 471 -11.49 26.15 25.30
N ILE A 472 -10.49 25.66 24.53
CA ILE A 472 -9.62 26.51 23.71
C ILE A 472 -10.44 27.22 22.62
N LYS A 473 -10.20 28.52 22.45
CA LYS A 473 -10.81 29.34 21.39
C LYS A 473 -9.79 30.29 20.77
N VAL A 474 -9.78 30.37 19.44
CA VAL A 474 -9.18 31.50 18.73
C VAL A 474 -10.21 32.64 18.78
N GLU A 475 -9.92 33.70 19.51
CA GLU A 475 -10.84 34.82 19.71
C GLU A 475 -10.73 35.85 18.58
N ASN A 476 -9.53 36.06 18.05
CA ASN A 476 -9.28 37.03 16.99
C ASN A 476 -7.97 36.70 16.24
N VAL A 477 -7.95 36.93 14.93
CA VAL A 477 -6.76 36.88 14.07
C VAL A 477 -6.60 38.24 13.37
N ASP A 478 -5.59 39.00 13.77
CA ASP A 478 -5.22 40.28 13.17
C ASP A 478 -3.99 40.06 12.28
N SER A 479 -4.00 40.58 11.05
CA SER A 479 -2.86 40.48 10.13
C SER A 479 -2.52 41.82 9.49
N SER A 480 -1.25 42.03 9.14
CA SER A 480 -0.79 43.22 8.42
C SER A 480 -1.05 43.15 6.91
N VAL A 481 -1.96 42.27 6.47
CA VAL A 481 -2.19 41.98 5.05
C VAL A 481 -2.89 43.13 4.35
N GLY A 482 -2.28 43.65 3.28
CA GLY A 482 -2.92 44.53 2.30
C GLY A 482 -3.64 43.75 1.18
N VAL A 483 -4.41 44.45 0.34
CA VAL A 483 -5.18 43.85 -0.79
C VAL A 483 -4.27 43.18 -1.86
N ARG A 484 -3.00 43.59 -1.93
CA ARG A 484 -1.98 42.99 -2.80
C ARG A 484 -0.69 42.84 -2.00
N ILE A 485 -0.11 41.65 -2.04
CA ILE A 485 1.14 41.29 -1.36
C ILE A 485 2.14 40.88 -2.43
N LEU A 486 3.40 41.32 -2.30
CA LEU A 486 4.46 40.89 -3.21
C LEU A 486 5.01 39.53 -2.75
N THR A 487 5.35 38.65 -3.71
CA THR A 487 6.06 37.41 -3.38
C THR A 487 7.36 37.73 -2.63
N GLY A 488 7.59 37.06 -1.50
CA GLY A 488 8.73 37.29 -0.62
C GLY A 488 8.51 38.36 0.46
N GLU A 489 7.35 39.03 0.47
CA GLU A 489 6.99 39.95 1.55
C GLU A 489 6.64 39.19 2.83
N ASN A 490 7.03 39.76 3.97
CA ASN A 490 6.80 39.17 5.28
C ASN A 490 5.51 39.74 5.89
N ILE A 491 4.57 38.87 6.22
CA ILE A 491 3.25 39.24 6.74
C ILE A 491 3.25 39.03 8.24
N GLY A 492 3.04 40.09 9.01
CA GLY A 492 2.87 40.02 10.45
C GLY A 492 1.48 39.53 10.84
N ILE A 493 1.42 38.59 11.78
CA ILE A 493 0.17 38.05 12.34
C ILE A 493 0.20 38.18 13.86
N ASN A 494 -0.92 38.62 14.42
CA ASN A 494 -1.23 38.57 15.84
C ASN A 494 -2.51 37.76 16.05
N VAL A 495 -2.51 36.83 17.00
CA VAL A 495 -3.63 35.94 17.30
C VAL A 495 -3.96 36.03 18.77
N LYS A 496 -5.21 36.33 19.10
CA LYS A 496 -5.72 36.26 20.48
C LYS A 496 -6.35 34.91 20.71
N VAL A 497 -5.88 34.19 21.71
CA VAL A 497 -6.29 32.84 22.03
C VAL A 497 -6.71 32.77 23.51
N PHE A 498 -7.85 32.16 23.77
CA PHE A 498 -8.25 31.74 25.10
C PHE A 498 -7.86 30.28 25.30
N LEU A 499 -7.01 29.99 26.30
CA LEU A 499 -6.52 28.64 26.63
C LEU A 499 -7.18 28.03 27.88
N GLY A 500 -7.87 28.85 28.69
CA GLY A 500 -8.36 28.40 29.99
C GLY A 500 -7.21 27.96 30.89
N ASP A 501 -7.25 26.71 31.35
CA ASP A 501 -6.28 26.11 32.27
C ASP A 501 -5.03 25.52 31.57
N ILE A 502 -5.02 25.52 30.22
CA ILE A 502 -3.88 25.05 29.42
C ILE A 502 -2.81 26.13 29.36
N VAL A 503 -1.55 25.73 29.58
CA VAL A 503 -0.40 26.63 29.55
C VAL A 503 0.17 26.79 28.14
N PRO A 504 0.73 27.96 27.77
CA PRO A 504 1.33 28.19 26.45
C PRO A 504 2.39 27.18 26.04
N GLU A 505 3.14 26.60 26.99
CA GLU A 505 4.22 25.64 26.71
C GLU A 505 3.70 24.29 26.19
N ASP A 506 2.43 23.97 26.46
CA ASP A 506 1.77 22.73 26.06
C ASP A 506 1.18 22.77 24.66
N ILE A 507 1.22 23.93 23.99
CA ILE A 507 0.63 24.13 22.67
C ILE A 507 1.58 24.84 21.70
N ASP A 508 1.28 24.71 20.42
CA ASP A 508 1.89 25.44 19.34
C ASP A 508 0.79 26.14 18.55
N VAL A 509 0.76 27.48 18.60
CA VAL A 509 -0.11 28.28 17.74
C VAL A 509 0.63 28.48 16.42
N GLN A 510 0.02 28.04 15.33
CA GLN A 510 0.64 28.02 14.01
C GLN A 510 -0.22 28.81 13.03
N VAL A 511 0.43 29.58 12.18
CA VAL A 511 -0.17 30.04 10.92
C VAL A 511 -0.06 28.88 9.93
N TYR A 512 -1.13 28.64 9.19
CA TYR A 512 -1.16 27.66 8.12
C TYR A 512 -1.51 28.37 6.81
N GLU A 513 -0.56 28.43 5.89
CA GLU A 513 -0.64 29.19 4.66
C GLU A 513 -0.43 28.35 3.40
N GLY A 514 -1.07 28.70 2.30
CA GLY A 514 -0.87 28.02 1.02
C GLY A 514 -1.72 28.59 -0.11
N SER A 515 -1.74 27.87 -1.23
CA SER A 515 -2.56 28.24 -2.38
C SER A 515 -4.03 27.90 -2.11
N ILE A 516 -4.95 28.69 -2.69
CA ILE A 516 -6.38 28.44 -2.56
C ILE A 516 -6.91 27.77 -3.83
N ASP A 517 -7.69 26.71 -3.68
CA ASP A 517 -8.37 26.04 -4.80
C ASP A 517 -9.73 26.69 -5.17
N SER A 518 -10.50 26.06 -6.04
CA SER A 518 -11.81 26.57 -6.46
C SER A 518 -12.87 26.55 -5.37
N GLU A 519 -12.67 25.76 -4.30
CA GLU A 519 -13.61 25.64 -3.17
C GLU A 519 -13.26 26.59 -2.03
N GLY A 520 -12.13 27.30 -2.12
CA GLY A 520 -11.68 28.22 -1.07
C GLY A 520 -10.76 27.55 -0.04
N GLU A 521 -10.35 26.31 -0.27
CA GLU A 521 -9.53 25.53 0.66
C GLU A 521 -8.04 25.71 0.40
N ILE A 522 -7.23 25.66 1.47
CA ILE A 522 -5.78 25.75 1.38
C ILE A 522 -5.21 24.42 0.90
N VAL A 523 -4.61 24.41 -0.28
CA VAL A 523 -3.86 23.29 -0.86
C VAL A 523 -2.36 23.51 -0.71
N GLU A 524 -1.63 22.41 -0.51
CA GLU A 524 -0.16 22.40 -0.30
C GLU A 524 0.28 23.33 0.85
N GLY A 525 -0.53 23.39 1.90
CA GLY A 525 -0.30 24.31 3.00
C GLY A 525 0.97 24.00 3.80
N LYS A 526 1.54 25.06 4.38
CA LYS A 526 2.72 25.01 5.25
C LYS A 526 2.36 25.64 6.58
N ALA A 527 2.92 25.10 7.65
CA ALA A 527 2.70 25.60 9.00
C ALA A 527 3.94 26.34 9.53
N SER A 528 3.72 27.50 10.13
CA SER A 528 4.74 28.32 10.76
C SER A 528 4.34 28.68 12.21
N SER A 529 5.17 28.32 13.19
CA SER A 529 4.88 28.58 14.62
C SER A 529 4.97 30.07 14.98
N LEU A 530 3.98 30.56 15.72
CA LEU A 530 3.96 31.89 16.33
C LEU A 530 4.68 31.85 17.68
N ASN A 531 6.01 32.00 17.66
CA ASN A 531 6.86 31.73 18.81
C ASN A 531 6.79 32.76 19.95
N ASN A 532 6.26 33.96 19.70
CA ASN A 532 6.18 35.01 20.70
C ASN A 532 4.77 35.06 21.27
N HIS A 533 4.63 35.01 22.59
CA HIS A 533 3.34 35.20 23.24
C HIS A 533 3.44 36.15 24.44
N ARG A 534 2.34 36.83 24.76
CA ARG A 534 2.18 37.63 25.97
C ARG A 534 0.82 37.39 26.61
N VAL A 535 0.77 37.47 27.94
CA VAL A 535 -0.48 37.38 28.70
C VAL A 535 -1.28 38.67 28.50
N ILE A 536 -2.54 38.55 28.10
CA ILE A 536 -3.49 39.67 28.05
C ILE A 536 -4.26 39.76 29.38
N SER A 537 -4.82 38.63 29.82
CA SER A 537 -5.62 38.47 31.05
C SER A 537 -5.69 36.98 31.41
N ASP A 538 -6.37 36.64 32.50
CA ASP A 538 -6.50 35.24 32.95
C ASP A 538 -7.01 34.31 31.84
N GLY A 539 -6.23 33.27 31.53
CA GLY A 539 -6.48 32.32 30.44
C GLY A 539 -6.41 32.89 29.02
N ARG A 540 -6.04 34.16 28.80
CA ARG A 540 -5.96 34.80 27.47
C ARG A 540 -4.55 35.23 27.11
N TYR A 541 -4.13 34.86 25.91
CA TYR A 541 -2.79 35.10 25.38
C TYR A 541 -2.87 35.72 23.99
N GLU A 542 -1.90 36.59 23.68
CA GLU A 542 -1.68 37.07 22.33
C GLU A 542 -0.40 36.44 21.78
N TYR A 543 -0.52 35.71 20.68
CA TYR A 543 0.58 35.12 19.93
C TYR A 543 0.92 36.01 18.75
N SER A 544 2.21 36.17 18.45
CA SER A 544 2.68 37.02 17.37
C SER A 544 3.82 36.36 16.61
N GLY A 545 3.89 36.67 15.32
CA GLY A 545 4.89 36.14 14.42
C GLY A 545 4.68 36.66 13.01
N SER A 546 5.35 36.03 12.05
CA SER A 546 5.23 36.39 10.65
C SER A 546 5.50 35.21 9.75
N PHE A 547 4.92 35.22 8.55
CA PHE A 547 5.17 34.23 7.52
C PHE A 547 5.45 34.90 6.17
N VAL A 548 6.13 34.19 5.28
CA VAL A 548 6.54 34.71 3.96
C VAL A 548 5.68 34.09 2.88
N CYS A 549 5.03 34.93 2.08
CA CYS A 549 4.30 34.47 0.91
C CYS A 549 5.27 34.06 -0.21
N SER A 550 5.50 32.76 -0.37
CA SER A 550 6.53 32.23 -1.29
C SER A 550 6.06 31.96 -2.73
N SER A 551 4.76 32.02 -2.98
CA SER A 551 4.12 31.63 -4.24
C SER A 551 3.26 32.75 -4.82
N SER A 552 3.23 32.85 -6.15
CA SER A 552 2.31 33.74 -6.87
C SER A 552 0.94 33.07 -7.05
N GLY A 553 -0.15 33.83 -6.96
CA GLY A 553 -1.52 33.34 -7.17
C GLY A 553 -2.44 33.76 -6.04
N LEU A 554 -3.64 33.19 -6.00
CA LEU A 554 -4.54 33.34 -4.86
C LEU A 554 -3.98 32.53 -3.70
N GLN A 555 -3.70 33.20 -2.58
CA GLN A 555 -3.11 32.59 -1.38
C GLN A 555 -4.03 32.84 -0.19
N GLY A 556 -4.07 31.88 0.72
CA GLY A 556 -4.84 31.93 1.94
C GLY A 556 -3.98 31.60 3.14
N PHE A 557 -4.40 32.07 4.30
CA PHE A 557 -3.86 31.60 5.55
C PHE A 557 -5.00 31.45 6.56
N THR A 558 -4.80 30.57 7.52
CA THR A 558 -5.62 30.42 8.72
C THR A 558 -4.71 30.17 9.92
N VAL A 559 -5.28 30.04 11.10
CA VAL A 559 -4.54 29.74 12.32
C VAL A 559 -5.02 28.41 12.88
N ARG A 560 -4.08 27.60 13.36
CA ARG A 560 -4.36 26.38 14.11
C ARG A 560 -3.59 26.32 15.41
N ILE A 561 -4.11 25.54 16.36
CA ILE A 561 -3.47 25.24 17.64
C ILE A 561 -3.27 23.73 17.71
N MET A 562 -2.04 23.32 17.99
CA MET A 562 -1.61 21.92 18.09
C MET A 562 -0.99 21.64 19.46
N PRO A 563 -1.06 20.41 19.98
CA PRO A 563 -0.30 20.00 21.16
C PRO A 563 1.22 20.14 20.95
N LYS A 564 1.92 20.59 21.98
CA LYS A 564 3.37 20.73 22.00
C LYS A 564 3.93 20.13 23.26
N ASN A 565 4.80 19.14 23.10
CA ASN A 565 5.57 18.58 24.20
C ASN A 565 6.86 17.99 23.63
N LYS A 566 8.00 18.36 24.22
CA LYS A 566 9.33 17.93 23.77
C LYS A 566 9.54 16.41 23.77
N ASN A 567 8.73 15.66 24.52
CA ASN A 567 8.83 14.21 24.66
C ASN A 567 7.88 13.45 23.71
N LEU A 568 6.95 14.13 23.02
CA LEU A 568 6.12 13.51 21.99
C LEU A 568 6.96 13.17 20.75
N ASP A 569 6.63 12.06 20.08
CA ASP A 569 7.28 11.68 18.81
C ASP A 569 6.87 12.62 17.69
N ASN A 570 5.59 13.01 17.68
CA ASN A 570 5.01 14.00 16.81
C ASN A 570 3.81 14.67 17.51
N SER A 571 3.52 15.92 17.13
CA SER A 571 2.41 16.71 17.68
C SER A 571 1.02 16.19 17.31
N TYR A 572 0.92 15.25 16.37
CA TYR A 572 -0.35 14.69 15.89
C TYR A 572 -0.85 13.54 16.78
N ILE A 573 0.03 12.86 17.54
CA ILE A 573 -0.30 11.70 18.39
C ILE A 573 -1.51 11.92 19.31
N PRO A 574 -1.71 13.11 19.93
CA PRO A 574 -2.89 13.33 20.77
C PRO A 574 -4.21 13.36 20.00
N GLY A 575 -4.20 13.54 18.68
CA GLY A 575 -5.42 13.64 17.85
C GLY A 575 -6.19 14.94 18.07
N LEU A 576 -5.51 15.98 18.58
CA LEU A 576 -6.10 17.26 18.96
C LEU A 576 -5.61 18.36 18.03
N ILE A 577 -6.54 19.13 17.49
CA ILE A 577 -6.30 20.32 16.67
C ILE A 577 -7.44 21.31 16.90
N LYS A 578 -7.15 22.61 16.87
CA LYS A 578 -8.16 23.67 16.89
C LYS A 578 -7.87 24.66 15.77
N TRP A 579 -8.81 24.82 14.84
CA TRP A 579 -8.74 25.85 13.81
C TRP A 579 -9.45 27.13 14.28
N ALA A 580 -9.08 28.26 13.65
CA ALA A 580 -9.68 29.57 13.88
C ALA A 580 -11.13 29.68 13.41
#